data_AF-A0A7C8D747-F1
#
_entry.id   AF-A0A7C8D747-F1
#
_cell.length_a   1.000
_cell.length_b   1.000
_cell.length_c   1.000
_cell.angle_alpha   90.00
_cell.angle_beta   90.00
_cell.angle_gamma   90.00
#
_symmetry.space_group_name_H-M   'P 1'
#
loop_
_entity.id
_entity.type
_entity.pdbx_description
1 polymer ?
#
loop_
_entity_poly.entity_id
_entity_poly.type
_entity_poly.pdbx_seq_one_letter_code
_entity_poly.pdbx_strand_id
1 'polypeptide(L)'
;AILSGLTSEALVSCISVGDADRLTRVPGIGRKTAERLIVELRDRFKSEAVGGSAIGDGRALTPEEDAVSALVALGYRAQDAAKAVTASRSEGDPVENIIRAALGRLAGGRA
;
A
#
# COMPACT_ATOMS: atom_id res chain seq x y z
N ALA A 1 22.16 -8.98 -1.81
CA ALA A 1 22.75 -9.17 -0.46
C ALA A 1 21.74 -8.95 0.66
N ILE A 2 21.00 -7.83 0.72
CA ILE A 2 20.04 -7.57 1.82
C ILE A 2 18.89 -8.59 1.85
N LEU A 3 18.34 -8.95 0.69
CA LEU A 3 17.30 -9.99 0.55
C LEU A 3 17.83 -11.44 0.66
N SER A 4 19.14 -11.63 0.85
CA SER A 4 19.74 -12.97 1.00
C SER A 4 19.79 -13.43 2.46
N GLY A 5 19.58 -12.52 3.43
CA GLY A 5 19.61 -12.82 4.86
C GLY A 5 18.33 -12.47 5.62
N LEU A 6 17.43 -11.68 5.03
CA LEU A 6 16.11 -11.34 5.57
C LEU A 6 15.06 -11.47 4.47
N THR A 7 13.92 -12.06 4.80
CA THR A 7 12.74 -12.01 3.91
C THR A 7 12.28 -10.56 3.78
N SER A 8 11.67 -10.22 2.64
CA SER A 8 11.09 -8.88 2.40
C SER A 8 10.14 -8.48 3.54
N GLU A 9 9.34 -9.42 4.03
CA GLU A 9 8.41 -9.23 5.16
C GLU A 9 9.14 -8.87 6.45
N ALA A 10 10.22 -9.59 6.78
CA ALA A 10 11.02 -9.32 7.97
C ALA A 10 11.71 -7.95 7.89
N LEU A 11 12.14 -7.53 6.71
CA LEU A 11 12.72 -6.21 6.47
C LEU A 11 11.69 -5.10 6.70
N VAL A 12 10.49 -5.24 6.12
CA VAL A 12 9.37 -4.30 6.28
C VAL A 12 8.96 -4.19 7.74
N SER A 13 8.87 -5.31 8.46
CA SER A 13 8.58 -5.32 9.89
C SER A 13 9.65 -4.61 10.71
N CYS A 14 10.94 -4.85 10.44
CA CYS A 14 12.04 -4.15 11.12
C CYS A 14 12.00 -2.64 10.89
N ILE A 15 11.70 -2.20 9.66
CA ILE A 15 11.57 -0.78 9.32
C ILE A 15 10.37 -0.15 10.03
N SER A 16 9.25 -0.88 10.09
CA SER A 16 8.01 -0.41 10.72
C SER A 16 8.18 -0.21 12.23
N VAL A 17 8.82 -1.16 12.91
CA VAL A 17 9.06 -1.09 14.37
C VAL A 17 10.30 -0.25 14.69
N GLY A 18 11.18 0.01 13.72
CA GLY A 18 12.40 0.81 13.90
C GLY A 18 13.55 0.03 14.54
N ASP A 19 13.61 -1.28 14.28
CA ASP A 19 14.59 -2.19 14.86
C ASP A 19 15.93 -2.12 14.08
N ALA A 20 16.74 -1.10 14.40
CA ALA A 20 18.03 -0.86 13.77
C ALA A 20 19.04 -1.98 14.06
N ASP A 21 18.97 -2.60 15.23
CA ASP A 21 19.85 -3.70 15.63
C ASP A 21 19.68 -4.91 14.69
N ARG A 22 18.43 -5.28 14.35
CA ARG A 22 18.18 -6.33 13.37
C ARG A 22 18.71 -6.00 11.97
N LEU A 23 18.61 -4.74 11.53
CA LEU A 23 19.16 -4.32 10.24
C LEU A 23 20.69 -4.38 10.21
N THR A 24 21.36 -4.09 11.33
CA THR A 24 22.84 -4.18 11.40
C THR A 24 23.40 -5.60 11.38
N ARG A 25 22.56 -6.61 11.61
CA ARG A 25 22.96 -8.02 11.47
C ARG A 25 23.15 -8.45 10.02
N VAL A 26 22.66 -7.66 9.07
CA VAL A 26 22.86 -7.91 7.64
C VAL A 26 24.29 -7.52 7.25
N PRO A 27 25.08 -8.43 6.65
CA PRO A 27 26.44 -8.13 6.23
C PRO A 27 26.45 -6.97 5.23
N GLY A 28 27.12 -5.87 5.59
CA GLY A 28 27.20 -4.64 4.79
C GLY A 28 26.29 -3.50 5.26
N ILE A 29 25.46 -3.68 6.30
CA ILE A 29 24.63 -2.62 6.90
C ILE A 29 25.22 -2.22 8.26
N GLY A 30 25.80 -1.02 8.35
CA GLY A 30 26.23 -0.43 9.63
C GLY A 30 25.10 0.32 10.34
N ARG A 31 25.28 0.65 11.64
CA ARG A 31 24.26 1.34 12.47
C ARG A 31 23.72 2.62 11.82
N LYS A 32 24.62 3.46 11.29
CA LYS A 32 24.25 4.72 10.62
C LYS A 32 23.43 4.48 9.34
N THR A 33 23.74 3.41 8.61
CA THR A 33 23.00 3.02 7.39
C THR A 33 21.63 2.45 7.76
N ALA A 34 21.55 1.64 8.82
CA ALA A 34 20.29 1.07 9.32
C ALA A 34 19.32 2.16 9.77
N GLU A 35 19.77 3.12 10.57
CA GLU A 35 18.94 4.24 11.04
C GLU A 35 18.43 5.08 9.87
N ARG A 36 19.30 5.39 8.90
CA ARG A 36 18.93 6.14 7.69
C ARG A 36 17.91 5.38 6.84
N LEU A 37 18.10 4.07 6.65
CA LEU A 37 17.16 3.20 5.95
C LEU A 37 15.79 3.18 6.62
N ILE A 38 15.73 3.11 7.95
CA ILE A 38 14.46 3.13 8.68
C ILE A 38 13.70 4.42 8.39
N VAL A 39 14.37 5.57 8.46
CA VAL A 39 13.71 6.87 8.24
C VAL A 39 13.26 7.02 6.78
N GLU A 40 14.17 6.80 5.82
CA GLU A 40 13.86 6.94 4.39
C GLU A 40 12.78 5.95 3.94
N LEU A 41 12.85 4.68 4.35
CA LEU A 41 11.88 3.68 3.92
C LEU A 41 10.54 3.84 4.64
N ARG A 42 10.50 4.24 5.91
CA ARG A 42 9.25 4.54 6.61
C ARG A 42 8.52 5.72 5.98
N ASP A 43 9.25 6.75 5.55
CA ASP A 43 8.69 7.88 4.81
C ASP A 43 8.12 7.43 3.47
N ARG A 44 8.86 6.58 2.72
CA ARG A 44 8.38 6.00 1.47
C ARG A 44 7.17 5.09 1.64
N PHE A 45 7.13 4.20 2.64
CA PHE A 45 5.97 3.35 2.91
C PHE A 45 4.73 4.18 3.28
N LYS A 46 4.92 5.29 4.00
CA LYS A 46 3.84 6.22 4.31
C LYS A 46 3.37 6.99 3.06
N SER A 47 4.28 7.30 2.15
CA SER A 47 3.98 7.94 0.86
C SER A 47 3.27 6.99 -0.11
N GLU A 48 3.69 5.73 -0.23
CA GLU A 48 3.04 4.69 -1.05
C GLU A 48 1.64 4.35 -0.52
N ALA A 49 1.43 4.35 0.80
CA ALA A 49 0.11 4.23 1.41
C ALA A 49 -0.81 5.43 1.08
N VAL A 50 -0.24 6.58 0.72
CA VAL A 50 -0.96 7.79 0.29
C VAL A 50 -1.04 7.89 -1.25
N GLY A 51 -0.25 7.10 -1.98
CA GLY A 51 -0.07 7.17 -3.42
C GLY A 51 0.03 5.79 -4.08
N GLY A 52 -1.04 5.00 -4.03
CA GLY A 52 -1.42 4.09 -5.11
C GLY A 52 -0.35 3.14 -5.66
N SER A 53 0.22 2.28 -4.83
CA SER A 53 0.65 0.94 -5.26
C SER A 53 0.91 0.08 -4.03
N ALA A 54 -0.12 -0.67 -3.63
CA ALA A 54 0.07 -1.81 -2.72
C ALA A 54 0.80 -2.92 -3.48
N ILE A 55 2.12 -2.80 -3.67
CA ILE A 55 2.94 -3.94 -4.06
C ILE A 55 3.17 -4.80 -2.82
N GLY A 56 2.46 -5.93 -2.79
CA GLY A 56 3.02 -7.19 -2.30
C GLY A 56 2.89 -7.45 -0.81
N ASP A 57 1.65 -7.59 -0.34
CA ASP A 57 1.36 -8.62 0.67
C ASP A 57 0.66 -9.75 -0.11
N GLY A 58 1.09 -11.00 0.07
CA GLY A 58 0.41 -12.18 -0.51
C GLY A 58 -1.00 -12.43 0.05
N ARG A 59 -1.62 -11.37 0.57
CA ARG A 59 -2.99 -11.30 1.01
C ARG A 59 -3.82 -11.00 -0.22
N ALA A 60 -4.74 -11.90 -0.56
CA ALA A 60 -5.75 -11.60 -1.56
C ALA A 60 -6.43 -10.30 -1.13
N LEU A 61 -6.19 -9.23 -1.89
CA LEU A 61 -6.85 -7.94 -1.68
C LEU A 61 -8.34 -8.20 -1.67
N THR A 62 -9.06 -7.60 -0.73
CA THR A 62 -10.52 -7.67 -0.82
C THR A 62 -10.95 -7.03 -2.14
N PRO A 63 -12.08 -7.45 -2.73
CA PRO A 63 -12.61 -6.81 -3.94
C PRO A 63 -12.73 -5.27 -3.81
N GLU A 64 -12.83 -4.77 -2.59
CA GLU A 64 -12.88 -3.35 -2.27
C GLU A 64 -11.50 -2.69 -2.39
N GLU A 65 -10.45 -3.31 -1.84
CA GLU A 65 -9.08 -2.80 -1.91
C GLU A 65 -8.55 -2.79 -3.35
N ASP A 66 -8.93 -3.81 -4.12
CA ASP A 66 -8.59 -3.90 -5.54
C ASP A 66 -9.35 -2.83 -6.36
N ALA A 67 -10.63 -2.61 -6.08
CA ALA A 67 -11.40 -1.53 -6.69
C ALA A 67 -10.84 -0.13 -6.35
N VAL A 68 -10.40 0.12 -5.11
CA VAL A 68 -9.76 1.39 -4.73
C VAL A 68 -8.45 1.57 -5.48
N SER A 69 -7.62 0.53 -5.56
CA SER A 69 -6.35 0.57 -6.28
C SER A 69 -6.55 0.87 -7.77
N ALA A 70 -7.54 0.24 -8.40
CA ALA A 70 -7.91 0.51 -9.79
C ALA A 70 -8.35 1.97 -10.01
N LEU A 71 -9.16 2.53 -9.11
CA LEU A 71 -9.58 3.93 -9.21
C LEU A 71 -8.40 4.91 -9.01
N VAL A 72 -7.48 4.60 -8.10
CA VAL A 72 -6.27 5.42 -7.94
C VAL A 72 -5.37 5.34 -9.16
N ALA A 73 -5.23 4.16 -9.78
CA ALA A 73 -4.50 3.99 -11.03
C ALA A 73 -5.13 4.78 -12.20
N LEU A 74 -6.44 5.00 -12.17
CA LEU A 74 -7.16 5.89 -13.10
C LEU A 74 -6.98 7.39 -12.80
N GLY A 75 -6.26 7.75 -11.73
CA GLY A 75 -5.95 9.13 -11.35
C GLY A 75 -6.88 9.75 -10.31
N TYR A 76 -7.79 8.96 -9.70
CA TYR A 76 -8.61 9.45 -8.59
C TYR A 76 -7.79 9.49 -7.29
N ARG A 77 -8.12 10.45 -6.40
CA ARG A 77 -7.48 10.52 -5.08
C ARG A 77 -7.90 9.31 -4.25
N ALA A 78 -6.97 8.71 -3.52
CA ALA A 78 -7.22 7.52 -2.70
C ALA A 78 -8.39 7.70 -1.71
N GLN A 79 -8.52 8.89 -1.11
CA GLN A 79 -9.62 9.19 -0.18
C GLN A 79 -10.99 9.23 -0.88
N ASP A 80 -11.05 9.75 -2.10
CA ASP A 80 -12.30 9.85 -2.85
C ASP A 80 -12.68 8.48 -3.45
N ALA A 81 -11.68 7.72 -3.92
CA ALA A 81 -11.83 6.33 -4.37
C ALA A 81 -12.37 5.43 -3.24
N ALA A 82 -11.76 5.49 -2.05
CA ALA A 82 -12.20 4.70 -0.89
C ALA A 82 -13.65 5.03 -0.48
N LYS A 83 -14.03 6.31 -0.47
CA LYS A 83 -15.41 6.74 -0.19
C LYS A 83 -16.39 6.23 -1.24
N ALA A 84 -16.03 6.33 -2.51
CA ALA A 84 -16.88 5.88 -3.61
C ALA A 84 -17.09 4.36 -3.58
N VAL A 85 -16.03 3.58 -3.34
CA VAL A 85 -16.10 2.12 -3.18
C VAL A 85 -16.94 1.73 -1.97
N THR A 86 -16.72 2.35 -0.81
CA THR A 86 -17.51 2.07 0.41
C THR A 86 -18.99 2.37 0.22
N ALA A 87 -19.33 3.41 -0.56
CA ALA A 87 -20.70 3.76 -0.87
C ALA A 87 -21.33 2.96 -2.02
N SER A 88 -20.54 2.16 -2.73
CA SER A 88 -20.98 1.38 -3.90
C SER A 88 -20.93 -0.13 -3.67
N ARG A 89 -20.36 -0.57 -2.54
CA ARG A 89 -20.23 -2.00 -2.23
C ARG A 89 -21.60 -2.61 -1.89
N SER A 90 -21.85 -3.80 -2.43
CA SER A 90 -22.86 -4.73 -1.93
C SER A 90 -22.17 -6.05 -1.58
N GLU A 91 -22.78 -6.82 -0.68
CA GLU A 91 -22.21 -8.09 -0.22
C GLU A 91 -22.12 -9.08 -1.39
N GLY A 92 -20.91 -9.56 -1.69
CA GLY A 92 -20.66 -10.52 -2.77
C GLY A 92 -20.51 -9.92 -4.18
N ASP A 93 -20.47 -8.59 -4.33
CA ASP A 93 -20.25 -7.98 -5.64
C ASP A 93 -18.84 -8.28 -6.18
N PRO A 94 -18.71 -8.66 -7.47
CA PRO A 94 -17.41 -8.78 -8.11
C PRO A 94 -16.74 -7.40 -8.24
N VAL A 95 -15.41 -7.39 -8.26
CA VAL A 95 -14.59 -6.18 -8.31
C VAL A 95 -14.99 -5.25 -9.47
N GLU A 96 -15.35 -5.80 -10.65
CA GLU A 96 -15.72 -4.97 -11.79
C GLU A 96 -17.02 -4.18 -11.57
N ASN A 97 -17.98 -4.75 -10.82
CA ASN A 97 -19.23 -4.07 -10.48
C ASN A 97 -18.98 -2.93 -9.51
N ILE A 98 -18.12 -3.16 -8.50
CA ILE A 98 -17.72 -2.15 -7.52
C ILE A 98 -17.04 -0.98 -8.23
N ILE A 99 -16.09 -1.25 -9.14
CA ILE A 99 -15.39 -0.23 -9.92
C ILE A 99 -16.38 0.58 -10.77
N ARG A 100 -17.29 -0.09 -11.49
CA ARG A 100 -18.29 0.59 -12.35
C ARG A 100 -19.21 1.50 -11.54
N ALA A 101 -19.72 1.02 -10.41
CA ALA A 101 -20.58 1.79 -9.54
C ALA A 101 -19.84 2.98 -8.91
N ALA A 102 -18.60 2.78 -8.45
CA ALA A 102 -17.77 3.85 -7.90
C ALA A 102 -17.42 4.92 -8.95
N LEU A 103 -17.09 4.51 -10.18
CA LEU A 103 -16.86 5.43 -11.30
C LEU A 103 -18.11 6.25 -11.64
N GLY A 104 -19.29 5.62 -11.65
CA GLY A 104 -20.56 6.33 -11.87
C GLY A 104 -20.80 7.44 -10.85
N ARG A 105 -20.43 7.21 -9.58
CA ARG A 105 -20.54 8.22 -8.51
C ARG A 105 -19.48 9.32 -8.61
N LEU A 106 -18.25 8.96 -8.95
CA LEU A 106 -17.14 9.91 -9.08
C LEU A 106 -17.30 10.79 -10.33
N ALA A 107 -17.84 10.26 -11.42
CA ALA A 107 -18.14 11.00 -12.64
C ALA A 107 -19.45 11.82 -12.52
N GLY A 108 -20.45 11.30 -11.80
CA GLY A 108 -21.74 11.96 -11.60
C GLY A 108 -21.75 13.12 -10.61
N GLY A 109 -20.69 13.29 -9.80
CA GLY A 109 -20.55 14.41 -8.85
C GLY A 109 -20.00 15.72 -9.44
N ARG A 110 -19.84 15.80 -10.78
CA ARG A 110 -19.35 16.99 -11.50
C ARG A 110 -20.43 17.65 -12.38
N ALA A 111 -21.69 17.63 -11.93
CA ALA A 111 -22.79 18.40 -12.52
C ALA A 111 -23.16 19.57 -11.62
#